data_AF-A0A2S5EG40-F1
#
_entry.id   AF-A0A2S5EG40-F1
#
_cell.length_a   1.000
_cell.length_b   1.000
_cell.length_c   1.000
_cell.angle_alpha   90.00
_cell.angle_beta   90.00
_cell.angle_gamma   90.00
#
_symmetry.space_group_name_H-M   'P 1'
#
loop_
_entity.id
_entity.type
_entity.pdbx_description
1 polymer ?
#
loop_
_entity_poly.entity_id
_entity_poly.type
_entity_poly.pdbx_seq_one_letter_code
_entity_poly.pdbx_strand_id
1 'polypeptide(L)'
;MISLKEKLIMKTLYHKFNNQLPQLETEISYKRGNRYLFFVFYTLQATSDKLVSYDLIKNGNEFIFTFEVGKDKHHLKLETKENYKSYYFVSINDDLDVNEFVQIEPKLINE
;
A
#
# COMPACT_ATOMS: atom_id res chain seq x y z
N MET A 1 -5.20 -9.68 6.38
CA MET A 1 -5.85 -9.94 5.08
C MET A 1 -6.96 -8.95 4.76
N ILE A 2 -6.72 -8.19 3.70
CA ILE A 2 -7.67 -7.33 2.96
C ILE A 2 -8.66 -8.19 2.18
N SER A 3 -9.88 -7.71 1.97
CA SER A 3 -10.91 -8.49 1.26
C SER A 3 -10.63 -8.60 -0.24
N LEU A 4 -11.18 -9.64 -0.88
CA LEU A 4 -11.06 -9.84 -2.33
C LEU A 4 -11.61 -8.63 -3.12
N LYS A 5 -12.71 -8.03 -2.64
CA LYS A 5 -13.33 -6.85 -3.24
C LYS A 5 -12.35 -5.67 -3.29
N GLU A 6 -11.66 -5.40 -2.19
CA GLU A 6 -10.70 -4.31 -2.11
C GLU A 6 -9.46 -4.58 -2.96
N LYS A 7 -8.96 -5.84 -3.01
CA LYS A 7 -7.90 -6.24 -3.95
C LYS A 7 -8.29 -5.96 -5.39
N LEU A 8 -9.52 -6.31 -5.78
CA LEU A 8 -10.02 -6.06 -7.13
C LEU A 8 -10.07 -4.56 -7.44
N ILE A 9 -10.57 -3.72 -6.52
CA ILE A 9 -10.61 -2.26 -6.70
C ILE A 9 -9.20 -1.71 -6.93
N MET A 10 -8.22 -2.12 -6.11
CA MET A 10 -6.84 -1.65 -6.25
C MET A 10 -6.20 -2.10 -7.55
N LYS A 11 -6.40 -3.36 -7.95
CA LYS A 11 -5.92 -3.88 -9.24
C LYS A 11 -6.52 -3.12 -10.42
N THR A 12 -7.81 -2.78 -10.36
CA THR A 12 -8.48 -2.01 -11.41
C THR A 12 -7.94 -0.57 -11.47
N LEU A 13 -7.70 0.07 -10.33
CA LEU A 13 -7.09 1.39 -10.29
C LEU A 13 -5.69 1.35 -10.90
N TYR A 14 -4.85 0.40 -10.51
CA TYR A 14 -3.53 0.19 -11.11
C TYR A 14 -3.59 0.06 -12.64
N HIS A 15 -4.47 -0.81 -13.14
CA HIS A 15 -4.61 -1.08 -14.58
C HIS A 15 -5.00 0.19 -15.35
N LYS A 16 -5.83 1.07 -14.76
CA LYS A 16 -6.21 2.35 -15.36
C LYS A 16 -4.98 3.23 -15.65
N PHE A 17 -3.92 3.12 -14.85
CA PHE A 17 -2.74 3.97 -14.97
C PHE A 17 -1.59 3.32 -15.76
N ASN A 18 -1.48 1.99 -15.75
CA ASN A 18 -0.32 1.29 -16.32
C ASN A 18 -0.64 0.38 -17.52
N ASN A 19 -1.90 0.28 -17.97
CA ASN A 19 -2.37 -0.55 -19.10
C ASN A 19 -1.99 -2.04 -19.04
N GLN A 20 -1.48 -2.51 -17.90
CA GLN A 20 -1.04 -3.87 -17.65
C GLN A 20 -1.59 -4.34 -16.30
N LEU A 21 -1.80 -5.66 -16.20
CA LEU A 21 -2.30 -6.26 -14.97
C LEU A 21 -1.17 -6.37 -13.94
N PRO A 22 -1.33 -5.75 -12.75
CA PRO A 22 -0.32 -5.86 -11.71
C PRO A 22 -0.26 -7.25 -11.07
N GLN A 23 0.94 -7.64 -10.65
CA GLN A 23 1.21 -8.76 -9.74
C GLN A 23 1.27 -8.26 -8.29
N LEU A 24 0.62 -8.98 -7.37
CA LEU A 24 0.67 -8.66 -5.94
C LEU A 24 2.00 -9.18 -5.38
N GLU A 25 2.87 -8.27 -4.95
CA GLU A 25 4.17 -8.65 -4.40
C GLU A 25 4.06 -8.86 -2.89
N THR A 26 3.56 -7.86 -2.15
CA THR A 26 3.37 -7.98 -0.70
C THR A 26 2.11 -7.27 -0.21
N GLU A 27 1.61 -7.76 0.93
CA GLU A 27 0.49 -7.19 1.67
C GLU A 27 0.88 -7.09 3.14
N ILE A 28 0.97 -5.86 3.66
CA ILE A 28 1.22 -5.60 5.07
C ILE A 28 -0.08 -5.10 5.67
N SER A 29 -0.50 -5.72 6.77
CA SER A 29 -1.73 -5.33 7.45
C SER A 29 -1.52 -5.11 8.94
N TYR A 30 -1.99 -3.96 9.45
CA TYR A 30 -2.16 -3.71 10.87
C TYR A 30 -3.65 -3.67 11.19
N LYS A 31 -4.11 -4.50 12.13
CA LYS A 31 -5.51 -4.56 12.56
C LYS A 31 -5.61 -4.45 14.07
N ARG A 32 -6.49 -3.56 14.58
CA ARG A 32 -6.83 -3.46 16.00
C ARG A 32 -8.32 -3.14 16.16
N GLY A 33 -9.10 -4.12 16.59
CA GLY A 33 -10.56 -4.01 16.64
C GLY A 33 -11.12 -3.67 15.25
N ASN A 34 -11.91 -2.59 15.16
CA ASN A 34 -12.50 -2.12 13.90
C ASN A 34 -11.59 -1.18 13.08
N ARG A 35 -10.32 -1.00 13.51
CA ARG A 35 -9.35 -0.16 12.82
C ARG A 35 -8.38 -1.03 12.02
N TYR A 36 -8.12 -0.66 10.79
CA TYR A 36 -7.25 -1.40 9.89
C TYR A 36 -6.44 -0.47 9.00
N LEU A 37 -5.20 -0.85 8.79
CA LEU A 37 -4.26 -0.20 7.88
C LEU A 37 -3.70 -1.29 6.98
N PHE A 38 -3.80 -1.09 5.68
CA PHE A 38 -3.27 -2.04 4.70
C PHE A 38 -2.34 -1.29 3.75
N PHE A 39 -1.14 -1.84 3.57
CA PHE A 39 -0.22 -1.46 2.52
C PHE A 39 -0.17 -2.61 1.52
N VAL A 40 -0.52 -2.29 0.28
CA VAL A 40 -0.55 -3.27 -0.81
C VAL A 40 0.43 -2.82 -1.87
N PHE A 41 1.37 -3.70 -2.19
CA PHE A 41 2.40 -3.44 -3.18
C PHE A 41 2.13 -4.24 -4.46
N TYR A 42 2.05 -3.54 -5.59
CA TYR A 42 1.88 -4.16 -6.90
C TYR A 42 3.06 -3.83 -7.82
N THR A 43 3.48 -4.83 -8.59
CA THR A 43 4.57 -4.75 -9.57
C THR A 43 4.08 -5.18 -10.96
N LEU A 44 4.76 -4.75 -12.03
CA LEU A 44 4.53 -5.28 -13.38
C LEU A 44 5.25 -6.62 -13.60
N GLN A 45 6.38 -6.83 -12.93
CA GLN A 45 7.15 -8.06 -12.96
C GLN A 45 7.57 -8.45 -11.54
N ALA A 46 7.70 -9.75 -11.27
CA ALA A 46 8.22 -10.25 -10.01
C ALA A 46 9.59 -9.64 -9.74
N THR A 47 9.68 -8.80 -8.71
CA THR A 47 10.94 -8.17 -8.32
C THR A 47 11.82 -9.25 -7.70
N SER A 48 13.02 -9.49 -8.24
CA SER A 48 13.94 -10.46 -7.60
C SER A 48 14.13 -10.06 -6.12
N ASP A 49 14.20 -11.06 -5.23
CA ASP A 49 14.10 -11.00 -3.75
C ASP A 49 15.00 -9.97 -2.98
N LYS A 50 15.72 -9.06 -3.64
CA LYS A 50 16.72 -8.19 -3.02
C LYS A 50 16.58 -6.68 -3.28
N LEU A 51 15.54 -6.22 -3.97
CA LEU A 51 15.45 -4.79 -4.35
C LEU A 51 14.33 -4.02 -3.68
N VAL A 52 13.49 -4.67 -2.88
CA VAL A 52 12.38 -4.03 -2.17
C VAL A 52 12.46 -4.38 -0.69
N SER A 53 12.45 -3.38 0.17
CA SER A 53 12.36 -3.53 1.62
C SER A 53 11.25 -2.64 2.17
N TYR A 54 10.64 -3.04 3.28
CA TYR A 54 9.59 -2.27 3.91
C TYR A 54 9.62 -2.43 5.42
N ASP A 55 9.19 -1.38 6.12
CA ASP A 55 9.02 -1.38 7.56
C ASP A 55 7.78 -0.58 7.97
N LEU A 56 7.14 -1.00 9.05
CA LEU A 56 5.99 -0.33 9.64
C LEU A 56 6.21 -0.20 11.14
N ILE A 57 6.62 1.00 11.57
CA ILE A 57 6.86 1.30 12.98
C ILE A 57 5.67 2.09 13.53
N LYS A 58 5.18 1.68 14.70
CA LYS A 58 4.24 2.47 15.48
C LYS A 58 5.01 3.31 16.50
N ASN A 59 4.89 4.63 16.44
CA ASN A 59 5.49 5.55 17.39
C ASN A 59 4.42 6.39 18.09
N GLY A 60 4.03 5.99 19.31
CA GLY A 60 2.98 6.66 20.07
C GLY A 60 1.67 6.72 19.30
N ASN A 61 1.30 7.92 18.86
CA ASN A 61 0.10 8.20 18.08
C ASN A 61 0.33 8.25 16.57
N GLU A 62 1.45 7.73 16.06
CA GLU A 62 1.75 7.72 14.62
C GLU A 62 2.13 6.31 14.13
N PHE A 63 1.80 6.02 12.87
CA PHE A 63 2.44 4.97 12.09
C PHE A 63 3.40 5.61 11.10
N ILE A 64 4.61 5.07 11.04
CA ILE A 64 5.62 5.43 10.05
C ILE A 64 5.81 4.20 9.17
N PHE A 65 5.32 4.29 7.94
CA PHE A 65 5.59 3.32 6.90
C PHE A 65 6.79 3.78 6.09
N THR A 66 7.79 2.91 6.00
CA THR A 66 8.98 3.13 5.19
C THR A 66 9.00 2.08 4.10
N PHE A 67 9.16 2.53 2.85
CA PHE A 67 9.26 1.67 1.70
C PHE A 67 10.54 2.02 0.94
N GLU A 68 11.39 1.03 0.75
CA GLU A 68 12.67 1.17 0.04
C GLU A 68 12.62 0.33 -1.22
N VAL A 69 12.95 0.95 -2.35
CA VAL A 69 13.04 0.28 -3.63
C VAL A 69 14.31 0.74 -4.33
N GLY A 70 15.20 -0.19 -4.67
CA GLY A 70 16.49 0.13 -5.27
C GLY A 70 17.32 1.09 -4.38
N LYS A 71 17.45 2.36 -4.80
CA LYS A 71 18.11 3.43 -4.03
C LYS A 71 17.14 4.43 -3.41
N ASP A 72 15.86 4.35 -3.77
CA ASP A 72 14.84 5.30 -3.35
C ASP A 72 14.18 4.84 -2.06
N LYS A 73 13.81 5.84 -1.25
CA LYS A 73 13.21 5.65 0.06
C LYS A 73 12.03 6.57 0.23
N HIS A 74 10.87 5.96 0.47
CA HIS A 74 9.60 6.65 0.65
C HIS A 74 9.16 6.52 2.11
N HIS A 75 8.72 7.64 2.68
CA HIS A 75 8.19 7.69 4.04
C HIS A 75 6.76 8.19 4.00
N LEU A 76 5.85 7.39 4.53
CA LEU A 76 4.49 7.81 4.82
C LEU A 76 4.30 7.85 6.34
N LYS A 77 3.93 9.03 6.84
CA LYS A 77 3.54 9.23 8.23
C LYS A 77 2.02 9.34 8.34
N LEU A 78 1.43 8.59 9.26
CA LEU A 78 -0.01 8.53 9.48
C LEU A 78 -0.34 8.75 10.94
N GLU A 79 -1.14 9.77 11.25
CA GLU A 79 -1.62 10.00 12.61
C GLU A 79 -2.72 8.98 12.97
N THR A 80 -2.52 8.26 14.08
CA THR A 80 -3.44 7.24 14.61
C THR A 80 -4.64 7.80 15.37
N LYS A 81 -4.71 9.13 15.52
CA LYS A 81 -5.85 9.83 16.14
C LYS A 81 -7.11 9.71 15.30
N GLU A 82 -6.97 9.49 13.99
CA GLU A 82 -8.09 9.24 13.09
C GLU A 82 -8.54 7.78 13.15
N ASN A 83 -9.84 7.54 12.93
CA ASN A 83 -10.39 6.19 12.73
C ASN A 83 -9.78 5.62 11.44
N TYR A 84 -8.58 5.04 11.53
CA TYR A 84 -7.87 4.54 10.36
C TYR A 84 -8.59 3.30 9.83
N LYS A 85 -9.31 3.53 8.74
CA LYS A 85 -9.71 2.56 7.75
C LYS A 85 -9.10 3.10 6.48
N SER A 86 -7.87 2.71 6.16
CA SER A 86 -7.18 3.30 5.02
C SER A 86 -6.37 2.25 4.31
N TYR A 87 -6.39 2.35 2.99
CA TYR A 87 -5.65 1.50 2.10
C TYR A 87 -4.61 2.33 1.38
N TYR A 88 -3.37 1.87 1.38
CA TYR A 88 -2.28 2.51 0.68
C TYR A 88 -1.77 1.59 -0.41
N PHE A 89 -1.62 2.16 -1.60
CA PHE A 89 -1.18 1.48 -2.78
C PHE A 89 0.09 2.14 -3.33
N VAL A 90 1.10 1.33 -3.63
CA VAL A 90 2.36 1.76 -4.26
C VAL A 90 2.56 1.02 -5.58
N SER A 91 2.69 1.77 -6.68
CA SER A 91 3.03 1.26 -8.01
C SER A 91 4.50 1.45 -8.30
N ILE A 92 5.17 0.43 -8.82
CA ILE A 92 6.56 0.51 -9.29
C ILE A 92 6.64 0.06 -10.75
N ASN A 93 7.42 0.79 -11.55
CA ASN A 93 7.69 0.46 -12.95
C ASN A 93 8.81 -0.58 -13.11
N ASP A 94 9.13 -0.94 -14.35
CA ASP A 94 10.20 -1.89 -14.66
C ASP A 94 11.60 -1.35 -14.27
N ASP A 95 11.75 -0.03 -14.13
CA ASP A 95 12.99 0.66 -13.74
C ASP A 95 13.15 0.83 -12.22
N LEU A 96 12.22 0.28 -11.43
CA LEU A 96 12.16 0.36 -9.96
C LEU A 96 11.80 1.74 -9.39
N ASP A 97 11.25 2.63 -10.20
CA ASP A 97 10.74 3.92 -9.76
C ASP A 97 9.31 3.80 -9.22
N VAL A 98 9.00 4.55 -8.16
CA VAL A 98 7.62 4.68 -7.67
C VAL A 98 6.83 5.60 -8.59
N ASN A 99 5.94 5.00 -9.38
CA ASN A 99 5.04 5.74 -10.27
C ASN A 99 3.94 6.47 -9.51
N GLU A 100 3.39 5.86 -8.45
CA GLU A 100 2.24 6.42 -7.74
C GLU A 100 2.12 5.90 -6.30
N PHE A 101 1.69 6.79 -5.41
CA PHE A 101 1.37 6.50 -4.02
C PHE A 101 -0.06 6.96 -3.73
N VAL A 102 -1.01 6.03 -3.64
CA VAL A 102 -2.45 6.35 -3.53
C VAL A 102 -3.01 5.93 -2.18
N GLN A 103 -3.68 6.85 -1.50
CA GLN A 103 -4.51 6.57 -0.33
C GLN A 103 -5.97 6.39 -0.77
N ILE A 104 -6.55 5.25 -0.44
CA ILE A 104 -7.99 4.99 -0.58
C ILE A 104 -8.58 4.93 0.82
N GLU A 105 -9.37 5.93 1.15
CA GLU A 105 -10.25 5.87 2.31
C GLU A 105 -11.55 5.19 1.86
N PRO A 106 -11.95 4.06 2.48
CA PRO A 106 -13.28 3.54 2.29
C PRO A 106 -14.23 4.62 2.78
N LYS A 107 -15.01 5.20 1.86
CA LYS A 107 -16.16 6.01 2.24
C LYS A 107 -16.94 5.20 3.25
N LEU A 108 -17.18 5.77 4.43
CA LEU A 108 -18.22 5.29 5.33
C LEU A 108 -19.49 5.31 4.48
N ILE A 109 -19.88 4.16 3.92
CA ILE A 109 -21.23 3.97 3.46
C ILE A 109 -22.01 4.07 4.76
N ASN A 110 -22.69 5.21 4.94
CA ASN A 110 -23.49 5.47 6.13
C ASN A 110 -24.35 4.24 6.42
N GLU A 111 -24.37 3.91 7.71
CA GLU A 111 -25.05 2.79 8.36
C GLU A 111 -26.47 2.51 7.84
#